data_AF-A0A7J2UTQ5-F1
#
_entry.id   AF-A0A7J2UTQ5-F1
#
_cell.length_a   1.000
_cell.length_b   1.000
_cell.length_c   1.000
_cell.angle_alpha   90.00
_cell.angle_beta   90.00
_cell.angle_gamma   90.00
#
_symmetry.space_group_name_H-M   'P 1'
#
loop_
_entity.id
_entity.type
_entity.pdbx_description
1 polymer ?
#
loop_
_entity_poly.entity_id
_entity_poly.type
_entity_poly.pdbx_seq_one_letter_code
_entity_poly.pdbx_strand_id
1 'polypeptide(L)'
;MTDENTNIKDTSYDKIIPLPIEIEMKKSYIDYAMSVIVGRALPDARDGLKPVHRRILFSMNELGLSYNRPYKKSARVVGDVLGKYHPHGESAIYDSLVRMAQDFSLRYPLVQGQGNFGSVDGDSPAAMRYTECRMRSITHDMIEDIDKETVAFVENFDGSEKEPTVLPGKVPNLLVNGSSGIAVGMSTNIPPHNMEEIADGIVKIIDNPDTTDEELIDIVKGPDFPTGGIIYGSQGIRSYITSGRGKVRVRAKTHFEEMDSGKTRIIVDEIPYQVNKTPLIEGIVSLVKEKKIDGITELRDESDREGMRVVIELRRDVVPEVILNQLFAHTMLQTTFGIIMLALVNNQPVVLPMKKAMEQYISHRFDVIRKRSAFLLQKAKDRAHILEGLLIALDNLDDVIRVIRKSKSAEEASGGLQNGFLLSEEQAKAILNMRLQKLTGMEIDGIRTEHLDVKKTIEDLEDILERDQRVYDIIKADLLEIRSKYGD
;
A
#
# COMPACT_ATOMS: atom_id res chain seq x y z
N MET A 1 -29.63 59.84 35.79
CA MET A 1 -28.74 60.59 36.70
C MET A 1 -27.82 59.57 37.34
N THR A 2 -26.64 59.43 36.74
CA THR A 2 -25.32 59.69 37.36
C THR A 2 -24.91 58.53 38.27
N ASP A 3 -24.22 57.52 37.73
CA ASP A 3 -22.75 57.45 37.60
C ASP A 3 -22.05 57.50 38.97
N GLU A 4 -21.44 56.40 39.42
CA GLU A 4 -20.00 56.20 39.26
C GLU A 4 -19.47 54.91 39.95
N ASN A 5 -18.56 54.26 39.21
CA ASN A 5 -17.38 53.54 39.70
C ASN A 5 -17.53 52.24 40.50
N THR A 6 -17.24 51.13 39.81
CA THR A 6 -15.99 50.43 40.14
C THR A 6 -15.41 49.70 38.93
N ASN A 7 -14.24 50.18 38.55
CA ASN A 7 -13.28 49.60 37.64
C ASN A 7 -12.82 48.25 38.22
N ILE A 8 -13.18 47.13 37.58
CA ILE A 8 -12.46 45.86 37.77
C ILE A 8 -12.01 45.41 36.38
N LYS A 9 -10.72 45.60 36.13
CA LYS A 9 -9.98 44.93 35.07
C LYS A 9 -10.18 43.42 35.26
N ASP A 10 -10.98 42.80 34.39
CA ASP A 10 -11.15 41.35 34.34
C ASP A 10 -9.90 40.71 33.72
N THR A 11 -8.83 40.64 34.52
CA THR A 11 -7.67 39.78 34.25
C THR A 11 -7.97 38.40 34.85
N SER A 12 -8.95 37.70 34.30
CA SER A 12 -9.30 36.32 34.68
C SER A 12 -8.32 35.32 34.02
N TYR A 13 -7.14 35.15 34.61
CA TYR A 13 -6.26 34.00 34.35
C TYR A 13 -6.58 32.79 35.26
N ASP A 14 -7.66 32.82 36.05
CA ASP A 14 -8.04 31.77 37.02
C ASP A 14 -9.53 31.34 36.90
N LYS A 15 -10.04 31.13 35.68
CA LYS A 15 -11.34 30.45 35.50
C LYS A 15 -11.15 28.94 35.59
N ILE A 16 -11.17 28.40 36.81
CA ILE A 16 -11.29 26.95 37.04
C ILE A 16 -12.71 26.53 36.67
N ILE A 17 -12.85 25.75 35.60
CA ILE A 17 -14.14 25.20 35.16
C ILE A 17 -14.30 23.80 35.76
N PRO A 18 -15.19 23.59 36.74
CA PRO A 18 -15.45 22.25 37.26
C PRO A 18 -16.04 21.37 36.16
N LEU A 19 -15.40 20.24 35.88
CA LEU A 19 -15.83 19.29 34.85
C LEU A 19 -16.14 17.93 35.50
N PRO A 20 -17.36 17.40 35.39
CA PRO A 20 -17.69 16.08 35.91
C PRO A 20 -16.78 15.01 35.31
N ILE A 21 -16.21 14.16 36.18
CA ILE A 21 -15.26 13.12 35.76
C ILE A 21 -15.84 12.19 34.69
N GLU A 22 -17.14 11.88 34.76
CA GLU A 22 -17.82 11.03 33.77
C GLU A 22 -17.81 11.65 32.37
N ILE A 23 -18.00 12.97 32.27
CA ILE A 23 -18.00 13.71 31.01
C ILE A 23 -16.58 13.75 30.44
N GLU A 24 -15.60 14.10 31.27
CA GLU A 24 -14.19 14.18 30.87
C GLU A 24 -13.65 12.83 30.43
N MET A 25 -13.89 11.78 31.23
CA MET A 25 -13.47 10.42 30.91
C MET A 25 -14.11 9.93 29.61
N LYS A 26 -15.41 10.17 29.40
CA LYS A 26 -16.09 9.76 28.16
C LYS A 26 -15.50 10.48 26.94
N LYS A 27 -15.29 11.79 27.03
CA LYS A 27 -14.74 12.59 25.93
C LYS A 27 -13.30 12.16 25.60
N SER A 28 -12.41 12.20 26.60
CA SER A 28 -10.99 11.87 26.41
C SER A 28 -10.79 10.41 25.97
N TYR A 29 -11.62 9.48 26.46
CA TYR A 29 -11.57 8.09 26.00
C TYR A 29 -12.05 7.94 24.54
N ILE A 30 -13.13 8.60 24.13
CA ILE A 30 -13.64 8.53 22.75
C ILE A 30 -12.64 9.18 21.79
N ASP A 31 -12.08 10.34 22.13
CA ASP A 31 -11.09 11.03 21.29
C ASP A 31 -9.85 10.17 21.07
N TYR A 32 -9.33 9.54 22.14
CA TYR A 32 -8.23 8.59 22.05
C TYR A 32 -8.60 7.34 21.24
N ALA A 33 -9.78 6.74 21.51
CA ALA A 33 -10.23 5.54 20.82
C ALA A 33 -10.35 5.77 19.30
N MET A 34 -11.00 6.87 18.90
CA MET A 34 -11.15 7.23 17.49
C MET A 34 -9.81 7.52 16.82
N SER A 35 -8.92 8.24 17.49
CA SER A 35 -7.55 8.50 17.01
C SER A 35 -6.78 7.20 16.76
N VAL A 36 -6.86 6.23 17.67
CA VAL A 36 -6.18 4.94 17.52
C VAL A 36 -6.81 4.08 16.42
N ILE A 37 -8.14 4.03 16.34
CA ILE A 37 -8.88 3.21 15.37
C ILE A 37 -8.60 3.71 13.95
N VAL A 38 -8.81 5.00 13.69
CA VAL A 38 -8.74 5.58 12.34
C VAL A 38 -7.32 6.01 11.97
N GLY A 39 -6.59 6.59 12.92
CA GLY A 39 -5.29 7.24 12.68
C GLY A 39 -4.07 6.36 12.92
N ARG A 40 -4.23 5.08 13.34
CA ARG A 40 -3.08 4.26 13.72
C ARG A 40 -3.20 2.77 13.43
N ALA A 41 -4.17 2.09 14.03
CA ALA A 41 -4.08 0.65 14.24
C ALA A 41 -4.67 -0.20 13.11
N LEU A 42 -5.66 0.30 12.39
CA LEU A 42 -6.37 -0.42 11.33
C LEU A 42 -5.92 0.06 9.93
N PRO A 43 -5.85 -0.84 8.94
CA PRO A 43 -5.58 -0.48 7.56
C PRO A 43 -6.83 0.12 6.89
N ASP A 44 -6.63 0.92 5.85
CA ASP A 44 -7.71 1.29 4.93
C ASP A 44 -8.03 0.11 3.99
N ALA A 45 -9.32 -0.15 3.74
CA ALA A 45 -9.75 -1.29 2.93
C ALA A 45 -9.25 -1.23 1.47
N ARG A 46 -8.97 -0.02 0.98
CA ARG A 46 -8.69 0.27 -0.44
C ARG A 46 -7.24 0.02 -0.82
N ASP A 47 -6.29 0.48 0.00
CA ASP A 47 -4.85 0.32 -0.24
C ASP A 47 -4.16 -0.64 0.74
N GLY A 48 -4.87 -1.09 1.78
CA GLY A 48 -4.33 -2.00 2.79
C GLY A 48 -3.31 -1.38 3.74
N LEU A 49 -3.13 -0.06 3.73
CA LEU A 49 -2.09 0.61 4.50
C LEU A 49 -2.67 1.28 5.75
N LYS A 50 -1.85 1.25 6.80
CA LYS A 50 -2.01 2.12 7.97
C LYS A 50 -1.35 3.47 7.67
N PRO A 51 -1.70 4.55 8.41
CA PRO A 51 -1.14 5.87 8.14
C PRO A 51 0.39 5.92 8.12
N VAL A 52 1.08 5.24 9.05
CA VAL A 52 2.56 5.22 9.08
C VAL A 52 3.15 4.59 7.80
N HIS A 53 2.59 3.48 7.32
CA HIS A 53 3.06 2.83 6.09
C HIS A 53 2.86 3.74 4.89
N ARG A 54 1.65 4.32 4.74
CA ARG A 54 1.32 5.22 3.63
C ARG A 54 2.24 6.43 3.57
N ARG A 55 2.49 7.06 4.72
CA ARG A 55 3.39 8.22 4.84
C ARG A 55 4.83 7.90 4.50
N ILE A 56 5.32 6.72 4.90
CA ILE A 56 6.65 6.25 4.51
C ILE A 56 6.73 6.11 2.99
N LEU A 57 5.79 5.39 2.36
CA LEU A 57 5.83 5.17 0.91
C LEU A 57 5.65 6.47 0.12
N PHE A 58 4.78 7.38 0.58
CA PHE A 58 4.60 8.70 -0.03
C PHE A 58 5.85 9.56 0.05
N SER A 59 6.46 9.69 1.23
CA SER A 59 7.73 10.41 1.41
C SER A 59 8.86 9.81 0.58
N MET A 60 8.95 8.47 0.49
CA MET A 60 9.93 7.80 -0.38
C MET A 60 9.72 8.14 -1.86
N ASN A 61 8.47 8.29 -2.31
CA ASN A 61 8.15 8.71 -3.67
C ASN A 61 8.58 10.16 -3.92
N GLU A 62 8.29 11.09 -3.01
CA GLU A 62 8.71 12.49 -3.12
C GLU A 62 10.22 12.68 -3.07
N LEU A 63 10.92 11.85 -2.29
CA LEU A 63 12.37 11.80 -2.25
C LEU A 63 12.99 11.15 -3.52
N GLY A 64 12.17 10.67 -4.45
CA GLY A 64 12.60 10.05 -5.70
C GLY A 64 13.27 8.68 -5.52
N LEU A 65 12.88 7.92 -4.50
CA LEU A 65 13.49 6.63 -4.13
C LEU A 65 12.86 5.44 -4.87
N SER A 66 12.68 5.58 -6.19
CA SER A 66 12.14 4.51 -7.03
C SER A 66 13.05 3.28 -7.07
N TYR A 67 12.48 2.13 -7.45
CA TYR A 67 13.16 0.82 -7.48
C TYR A 67 14.41 0.76 -8.36
N ASN A 68 14.53 1.64 -9.36
CA ASN A 68 15.66 1.73 -10.27
C ASN A 68 16.68 2.82 -9.90
N ARG A 69 16.52 3.45 -8.73
CA ARG A 69 17.43 4.50 -8.22
C ARG A 69 18.34 3.96 -7.11
N PRO A 70 19.49 4.61 -6.83
CA PRO A 70 20.36 4.20 -5.73
C PRO A 70 19.65 4.26 -4.38
N TYR A 71 20.05 3.38 -3.46
CA TYR A 71 19.58 3.41 -2.08
C TYR A 71 19.94 4.73 -1.39
N LYS A 72 19.17 5.09 -0.36
CA LYS A 72 19.46 6.21 0.55
C LYS A 72 19.40 5.74 1.99
N LYS A 73 20.15 6.42 2.87
CA LYS A 73 20.14 6.14 4.31
C LYS A 73 18.72 6.14 4.86
N SER A 74 18.37 5.10 5.60
CA SER A 74 17.04 4.97 6.22
C SER A 74 16.73 6.15 7.13
N ALA A 75 17.74 6.66 7.85
CA ALA A 75 17.61 7.87 8.68
C ALA A 75 17.11 9.11 7.91
N ARG A 76 17.43 9.24 6.61
CA ARG A 76 16.93 10.34 5.78
C ARG A 76 15.43 10.20 5.51
N VAL A 77 14.97 9.00 5.20
CA VAL A 77 13.54 8.71 4.99
C VAL A 77 12.77 8.91 6.28
N VAL A 78 13.25 8.36 7.39
CA VAL A 78 12.62 8.51 8.71
C VAL A 78 12.52 9.98 9.11
N GLY A 79 13.58 10.77 8.91
CA GLY A 79 13.58 12.20 9.22
C GLY A 79 12.59 13.01 8.38
N ASP A 80 12.46 12.70 7.08
CA ASP A 80 11.50 13.37 6.20
C ASP A 80 10.05 13.03 6.57
N VAL A 81 9.76 11.74 6.83
CA VAL A 81 8.45 11.28 7.30
C VAL A 81 8.08 11.92 8.63
N LEU A 82 9.01 11.95 9.59
CA LEU A 82 8.83 12.58 10.90
C LEU A 82 8.51 14.07 10.75
N GLY A 83 9.31 14.79 9.96
CA GLY A 83 9.23 16.23 9.81
C GLY A 83 7.98 16.70 9.08
N LYS A 84 7.49 15.93 8.09
CA LYS A 84 6.38 16.35 7.24
C LYS A 84 5.04 15.70 7.56
N TYR A 85 5.03 14.41 7.93
CA TYR A 85 3.78 13.62 7.87
C TYR A 85 3.44 12.89 9.17
N HIS A 86 4.41 12.41 9.94
CA HIS A 86 4.16 11.49 11.06
C HIS A 86 4.71 12.02 12.39
N PRO A 87 3.89 12.75 13.18
CA PRO A 87 4.31 13.41 14.42
C PRO A 87 4.39 12.42 15.61
N HIS A 88 5.09 11.30 15.42
CA HIS A 88 5.32 10.25 16.42
C HIS A 88 6.80 9.84 16.42
N GLY A 89 7.22 9.01 17.37
CA GLY A 89 8.64 8.67 17.55
C GLY A 89 9.31 8.07 16.31
N GLU A 90 10.58 8.41 16.08
CA GLU A 90 11.41 7.91 14.97
C GLU A 90 11.47 6.38 14.92
N SER A 91 11.45 5.72 16.08
CA SER A 91 11.49 4.25 16.18
C SER A 91 10.27 3.62 15.55
N ALA A 92 9.07 4.16 15.78
CA ALA A 92 7.84 3.62 15.19
C ALA A 92 7.85 3.70 13.65
N ILE A 93 8.42 4.77 13.10
CA ILE A 93 8.59 4.94 11.65
C ILE A 93 9.62 3.95 11.13
N TYR A 94 10.78 3.85 11.78
CA TYR A 94 11.85 2.96 11.33
C TYR A 94 11.45 1.48 11.43
N ASP A 95 10.82 1.05 12.52
CA ASP A 95 10.34 -0.32 12.69
C ASP A 95 9.30 -0.69 11.63
N SER A 96 8.42 0.26 11.28
CA SER A 96 7.45 0.09 10.19
C SER A 96 8.15 -0.04 8.83
N LEU A 97 9.15 0.79 8.56
CA LEU A 97 9.97 0.74 7.35
C LEU A 97 10.71 -0.60 7.23
N VAL A 98 11.32 -1.05 8.33
CA VAL A 98 12.06 -2.31 8.40
C VAL A 98 11.15 -3.48 8.11
N ARG A 99 9.96 -3.55 8.74
CA ARG A 99 8.98 -4.61 8.47
C ARG A 99 8.55 -4.64 7.01
N MET A 100 8.39 -3.49 6.36
CA MET A 100 8.08 -3.42 4.94
C MET A 100 9.20 -3.93 4.01
N ALA A 101 10.41 -4.13 4.53
CA ALA A 101 11.56 -4.66 3.81
C ALA A 101 11.85 -6.15 4.10
N GLN A 102 11.22 -6.74 5.12
CA GLN A 102 11.42 -8.12 5.56
C GLN A 102 10.51 -9.07 4.77
N ASP A 103 11.12 -10.00 4.04
CA ASP A 103 10.42 -11.03 3.26
C ASP A 103 9.73 -12.09 4.13
N PHE A 104 10.22 -12.36 5.34
CA PHE A 104 9.54 -13.19 6.34
C PHE A 104 8.37 -12.47 7.05
N SER A 105 8.23 -11.14 6.86
CA SER A 105 7.15 -10.35 7.45
C SER A 105 6.03 -10.07 6.46
N LEU A 106 6.37 -9.54 5.27
CA LEU A 106 5.43 -9.27 4.19
C LEU A 106 5.61 -10.27 3.06
N ARG A 107 4.50 -10.80 2.55
CA ARG A 107 4.49 -11.73 1.41
C ARG A 107 5.05 -11.11 0.14
N TYR A 108 4.77 -9.82 -0.07
CA TYR A 108 5.32 -8.99 -1.14
C TYR A 108 5.90 -7.71 -0.52
N PRO A 109 7.19 -7.70 -0.15
CA PRO A 109 7.82 -6.54 0.47
C PRO A 109 7.67 -5.27 -0.36
N LEU A 110 7.43 -4.14 0.31
CA LEU A 110 7.21 -2.83 -0.33
C LEU A 110 8.50 -1.99 -0.35
N VAL A 111 9.45 -2.31 0.52
CA VAL A 111 10.74 -1.63 0.62
C VAL A 111 11.84 -2.62 0.27
N GLN A 112 12.88 -2.13 -0.40
CA GLN A 112 14.13 -2.85 -0.59
C GLN A 112 15.16 -2.27 0.37
N GLY A 113 15.59 -3.07 1.34
CA GLY A 113 16.66 -2.72 2.28
C GLY A 113 18.04 -3.11 1.77
N GLN A 114 19.06 -2.36 2.20
CA GLN A 114 20.47 -2.70 2.10
C GLN A 114 21.13 -2.57 3.49
N GLY A 115 21.84 -3.63 3.89
CA GLY A 115 22.37 -3.80 5.25
C GLY A 115 21.55 -4.80 6.07
N ASN A 116 21.76 -4.83 7.38
CA ASN A 116 21.02 -5.73 8.27
C ASN A 116 19.64 -5.14 8.62
N PHE A 117 18.58 -5.77 8.09
CA PHE A 117 17.17 -5.43 8.35
C PHE A 117 16.49 -6.41 9.34
N GLY A 118 17.28 -7.15 10.12
CA GLY A 118 16.80 -8.18 11.03
C GLY A 118 16.66 -9.54 10.37
N SER A 119 16.33 -10.55 11.17
CA SER A 119 16.24 -11.95 10.75
C SER A 119 14.98 -12.60 11.31
N VAL A 120 14.61 -13.76 10.75
CA VAL A 120 13.54 -14.63 11.30
C VAL A 120 13.88 -15.19 12.69
N ASP A 121 15.15 -15.09 13.09
CA ASP A 121 15.65 -15.53 14.39
C ASP A 121 15.18 -14.61 15.52
N GLY A 122 14.72 -13.41 15.16
CA GLY A 122 14.32 -12.35 16.09
C GLY A 122 15.41 -11.30 16.32
N ASP A 123 16.49 -11.32 15.53
CA ASP A 123 17.52 -10.29 15.61
C ASP A 123 16.97 -8.94 15.18
N SER A 124 17.23 -7.92 16.00
CA SER A 124 16.88 -6.55 15.68
C SER A 124 17.62 -6.06 14.42
N PRO A 125 16.98 -5.21 13.60
CA PRO A 125 17.67 -4.54 12.51
C PRO A 125 18.84 -3.69 13.03
N ALA A 126 19.84 -3.45 12.18
CA ALA A 126 20.84 -2.43 12.49
C ALA A 126 20.16 -1.06 12.62
N ALA A 127 20.76 -0.14 13.40
CA ALA A 127 20.24 1.21 13.54
C ALA A 127 20.13 1.93 12.18
N MET A 128 19.12 2.80 12.03
CA MET A 128 18.78 3.50 10.78
C MET A 128 19.91 4.33 10.14
N ARG A 129 20.98 4.61 10.90
CA ARG A 129 22.20 5.27 10.40
C ARG A 129 23.08 4.36 9.53
N TYR A 130 22.94 3.04 9.67
CA TYR A 130 23.73 2.05 8.94
C TYR A 130 22.99 1.53 7.71
N THR A 131 21.68 1.31 7.84
CA THR A 131 20.84 0.76 6.77
C THR A 131 20.52 1.80 5.70
N GLU A 132 20.27 1.30 4.50
CA GLU A 132 19.79 2.09 3.37
C GLU A 132 18.55 1.42 2.77
N CYS A 133 17.68 2.22 2.13
CA CYS A 133 16.45 1.72 1.55
C CYS A 133 16.07 2.48 0.26
N ARG A 134 15.21 1.83 -0.52
CA ARG A 134 14.44 2.39 -1.65
C ARG A 134 13.14 1.61 -1.81
N MET A 135 12.21 2.08 -2.63
CA MET A 135 10.97 1.36 -2.90
C MET A 135 11.25 0.12 -3.76
N ARG A 136 10.45 -0.95 -3.60
CA ARG A 136 10.40 -2.06 -4.58
C ARG A 136 9.53 -1.65 -5.78
N SER A 137 9.62 -2.43 -6.87
CA SER A 137 8.82 -2.15 -8.07
C SER A 137 7.31 -2.22 -7.80
N ILE A 138 6.85 -3.17 -6.98
CA ILE A 138 5.43 -3.32 -6.61
C ILE A 138 4.86 -2.05 -5.94
N THR A 139 5.70 -1.34 -5.19
CA THR A 139 5.33 -0.08 -4.54
C THR A 139 5.14 1.06 -5.53
N HIS A 140 5.86 1.03 -6.65
CA HIS A 140 5.64 2.00 -7.73
C HIS A 140 4.22 1.85 -8.28
N ASP A 141 3.78 0.63 -8.55
CA ASP A 141 2.43 0.35 -9.04
C ASP A 141 1.35 0.74 -8.01
N MET A 142 1.67 0.71 -6.71
CA MET A 142 0.75 1.23 -5.68
C MET A 142 0.58 2.76 -5.70
N ILE A 143 1.60 3.50 -6.16
CA ILE A 143 1.66 4.97 -6.12
C ILE A 143 1.38 5.61 -7.49
N GLU A 144 1.47 4.83 -8.57
CA GLU A 144 1.23 5.29 -9.93
C GLU A 144 -0.07 6.12 -10.04
N ASP A 145 0.00 7.22 -10.81
CA ASP A 145 -1.09 8.18 -11.04
C ASP A 145 -1.49 9.07 -9.85
N ILE A 146 -0.73 9.08 -8.75
CA ILE A 146 -1.03 9.93 -7.57
C ILE A 146 -1.02 11.44 -7.89
N ASP A 147 -0.27 11.86 -8.90
CA ASP A 147 -0.14 13.25 -9.38
C ASP A 147 -1.25 13.68 -10.35
N LYS A 148 -2.19 12.77 -10.66
CA LYS A 148 -3.29 12.98 -11.63
C LYS A 148 -4.65 13.15 -10.94
N GLU A 149 -4.65 13.74 -9.73
CA GLU A 149 -5.86 14.01 -8.94
C GLU A 149 -6.74 12.77 -8.67
N THR A 150 -6.11 11.60 -8.61
CA THR A 150 -6.79 10.30 -8.48
C THR A 150 -7.29 10.02 -7.06
N VAL A 151 -6.62 10.61 -6.06
CA VAL A 151 -6.91 10.41 -4.64
C VAL A 151 -7.02 11.74 -3.93
N ALA A 152 -7.76 11.75 -2.81
CA ALA A 152 -7.90 12.94 -1.99
C ALA A 152 -6.64 13.18 -1.15
N PHE A 153 -6.20 14.44 -1.13
CA PHE A 153 -5.15 14.94 -0.27
C PHE A 153 -5.75 15.77 0.87
N VAL A 154 -5.11 15.71 2.04
CA VAL A 154 -5.43 16.54 3.20
C VAL A 154 -4.18 17.30 3.63
N GLU A 155 -4.37 18.40 4.35
CA GLU A 155 -3.26 19.07 5.02
C GLU A 155 -2.61 18.13 6.04
N ASN A 156 -1.30 18.20 6.16
CA ASN A 156 -0.55 17.50 7.19
C ASN A 156 -0.83 18.12 8.59
N PHE A 157 -0.14 17.62 9.62
CA PHE A 157 -0.42 17.99 11.01
C PHE A 157 -0.14 19.46 11.37
N ASP A 158 0.65 20.18 10.58
CA ASP A 158 0.99 21.61 10.80
C ASP A 158 0.51 22.55 9.67
N GLY A 159 -0.16 22.02 8.65
CA GLY A 159 -0.70 22.77 7.51
C GLY A 159 0.35 23.22 6.47
N SER A 160 1.62 22.82 6.61
CA SER A 160 2.68 23.22 5.67
C SER A 160 2.76 22.37 4.40
N GLU A 161 2.30 21.12 4.47
CA GLU A 161 2.36 20.14 3.38
C GLU A 161 1.00 19.47 3.17
N LYS A 162 0.86 18.74 2.05
CA LYS A 162 -0.31 17.88 1.79
C LYS A 162 0.09 16.41 1.77
N GLU A 163 -0.78 15.55 2.30
CA GLU A 163 -0.59 14.10 2.27
C GLU A 163 -1.81 13.35 1.70
N PRO A 164 -1.61 12.22 1.02
CA PRO A 164 -2.70 11.42 0.49
C PRO A 164 -3.44 10.67 1.59
N THR A 165 -4.77 10.68 1.54
CA THR A 165 -5.62 9.89 2.46
C THR A 165 -5.57 8.39 2.16
N VAL A 166 -5.34 8.03 0.90
CA VAL A 166 -5.25 6.67 0.35
C VAL A 166 -4.32 6.71 -0.87
N LEU A 167 -3.64 5.61 -1.20
CA LEU A 167 -2.88 5.51 -2.46
C LEU A 167 -3.77 5.08 -3.64
N PRO A 168 -3.39 5.40 -4.90
CA PRO A 168 -4.10 4.93 -6.09
C PRO A 168 -4.26 3.40 -6.15
N GLY A 169 -3.25 2.66 -5.67
CA GLY A 169 -3.37 1.27 -5.25
C GLY A 169 -3.66 0.28 -6.37
N LYS A 170 -2.87 0.23 -7.46
CA LYS A 170 -3.02 -0.79 -8.52
C LYS A 170 -2.88 -2.22 -7.98
N VAL A 171 -2.14 -2.42 -6.90
CA VAL A 171 -1.96 -3.71 -6.24
C VAL A 171 -3.04 -3.91 -5.15
N PRO A 172 -3.72 -5.08 -5.07
CA PRO A 172 -4.70 -5.39 -4.01
C PRO A 172 -4.02 -5.69 -2.66
N ASN A 173 -3.24 -4.72 -2.15
CA ASN A 173 -2.26 -4.89 -1.08
C ASN A 173 -2.84 -5.39 0.25
N LEU A 174 -4.06 -4.99 0.62
CA LEU A 174 -4.71 -5.49 1.85
C LEU A 174 -4.77 -7.02 1.88
N LEU A 175 -5.09 -7.63 0.73
CA LEU A 175 -5.31 -9.06 0.61
C LEU A 175 -3.98 -9.81 0.47
N VAL A 176 -3.07 -9.30 -0.37
CA VAL A 176 -1.82 -10.01 -0.66
C VAL A 176 -0.80 -9.92 0.48
N ASN A 177 -0.70 -8.77 1.16
CA ASN A 177 0.23 -8.59 2.27
C ASN A 177 -0.39 -8.76 3.66
N GLY A 178 -1.73 -8.71 3.75
CA GLY A 178 -2.43 -8.75 5.01
C GLY A 178 -2.17 -7.53 5.89
N SER A 179 -2.63 -7.60 7.14
CA SER A 179 -2.42 -6.56 8.14
C SER A 179 -2.81 -7.08 9.53
N SER A 180 -1.97 -6.84 10.52
CA SER A 180 -2.26 -7.11 11.93
C SER A 180 -2.27 -5.82 12.73
N GLY A 181 -3.21 -5.62 13.65
CA GLY A 181 -3.28 -4.41 14.46
C GLY A 181 -4.21 -4.54 15.67
N ILE A 182 -3.81 -3.93 16.78
CA ILE A 182 -4.60 -3.86 18.01
C ILE A 182 -5.05 -2.41 18.19
N ALA A 183 -6.35 -2.18 18.15
CA ALA A 183 -6.96 -0.88 18.36
C ALA A 183 -7.66 -0.84 19.73
N VAL A 184 -8.48 0.18 19.99
CA VAL A 184 -9.28 0.26 21.21
C VAL A 184 -10.59 -0.52 21.01
N GLY A 185 -10.79 -1.57 21.80
CA GLY A 185 -12.00 -2.40 21.76
C GLY A 185 -12.11 -3.37 20.57
N MET A 186 -11.12 -3.38 19.67
CA MET A 186 -11.12 -4.23 18.47
C MET A 186 -9.70 -4.55 18.00
N SER A 187 -9.58 -5.54 17.13
CA SER A 187 -8.33 -5.92 16.48
C SER A 187 -8.58 -6.38 15.05
N THR A 188 -7.55 -6.25 14.22
CA THR A 188 -7.48 -6.82 12.87
C THR A 188 -6.33 -7.81 12.80
N ASN A 189 -6.54 -8.91 12.08
CA ASN A 189 -5.52 -9.90 11.82
C ASN A 189 -5.82 -10.59 10.49
N ILE A 190 -5.51 -9.88 9.41
CA ILE A 190 -5.69 -10.31 8.02
C ILE A 190 -4.43 -11.05 7.58
N PRO A 191 -4.54 -12.33 7.18
CA PRO A 191 -3.39 -13.06 6.67
C PRO A 191 -3.01 -12.60 5.25
N PRO A 192 -1.74 -12.78 4.85
CA PRO A 192 -1.32 -12.63 3.46
C PRO A 192 -1.89 -13.74 2.56
N HIS A 193 -1.96 -13.47 1.26
CA HIS A 193 -2.47 -14.38 0.23
C HIS A 193 -1.61 -14.28 -1.02
N ASN A 194 -1.68 -15.31 -1.87
CA ASN A 194 -1.00 -15.35 -3.15
C ASN A 194 -1.58 -14.32 -4.13
N MET A 195 -0.71 -13.64 -4.88
CA MET A 195 -1.08 -12.61 -5.85
C MET A 195 -1.95 -13.15 -6.98
N GLU A 196 -1.63 -14.33 -7.51
CA GLU A 196 -2.39 -14.93 -8.61
C GLU A 196 -3.81 -15.26 -8.18
N GLU A 197 -3.96 -15.89 -7.02
CA GLU A 197 -5.29 -16.25 -6.48
C GLU A 197 -6.16 -15.01 -6.24
N ILE A 198 -5.57 -13.94 -5.67
CA ILE A 198 -6.31 -12.70 -5.42
C ILE A 198 -6.66 -11.98 -6.73
N ALA A 199 -5.73 -11.91 -7.68
CA ALA A 199 -5.98 -11.30 -8.99
C ALA A 199 -7.10 -12.04 -9.73
N ASP A 200 -7.03 -13.38 -9.77
CA ASP A 200 -8.04 -14.22 -10.43
C ASP A 200 -9.41 -14.11 -9.75
N GLY A 201 -9.44 -14.02 -8.42
CA GLY A 201 -10.68 -13.81 -7.66
C GLY A 201 -11.33 -12.45 -7.96
N ILE A 202 -10.52 -11.38 -8.06
CA ILE A 202 -11.02 -10.04 -8.43
C ILE A 202 -11.51 -10.02 -9.88
N VAL A 203 -10.77 -10.60 -10.81
CA VAL A 203 -11.19 -10.71 -12.23
C VAL A 203 -12.50 -11.46 -12.36
N LYS A 204 -12.66 -12.57 -11.63
CA LYS A 204 -13.90 -13.36 -11.58
C LYS A 204 -15.10 -12.53 -11.09
N ILE A 205 -14.93 -11.68 -10.07
CA ILE A 205 -15.99 -10.78 -9.58
C ILE A 205 -16.33 -9.71 -10.62
N ILE A 206 -15.33 -9.17 -11.33
CA ILE A 206 -15.55 -8.19 -12.40
C ILE A 206 -16.35 -8.81 -13.55
N ASP A 207 -15.98 -10.01 -13.99
CA ASP A 207 -16.67 -10.71 -15.08
C ASP A 207 -18.06 -11.23 -14.66
N ASN A 208 -18.25 -11.54 -13.38
CA ASN A 208 -19.53 -11.95 -12.82
C ASN A 208 -19.75 -11.36 -11.40
N PRO A 209 -20.48 -10.23 -11.28
CA PRO A 209 -20.77 -9.61 -9.97
C PRO A 209 -21.53 -10.53 -8.99
N ASP A 210 -22.27 -11.51 -9.51
CA ASP A 210 -23.02 -12.49 -8.71
C ASP A 210 -22.16 -13.66 -8.20
N THR A 211 -20.84 -13.61 -8.42
CA THR A 211 -19.89 -14.63 -7.94
C THR A 211 -20.13 -14.96 -6.47
N THR A 212 -20.31 -16.23 -6.17
CA THR A 212 -20.60 -16.73 -4.83
C THR A 212 -19.32 -16.93 -4.02
N ASP A 213 -19.44 -16.98 -2.69
CA ASP A 213 -18.30 -17.28 -1.83
C ASP A 213 -17.69 -18.67 -2.12
N GLU A 214 -18.51 -19.65 -2.55
CA GLU A 214 -18.02 -20.98 -2.93
C GLU A 214 -17.13 -20.95 -4.17
N GLU A 215 -17.53 -20.20 -5.19
CA GLU A 215 -16.68 -19.99 -6.37
C GLU A 215 -15.37 -19.28 -6.01
N LEU A 216 -15.40 -18.37 -5.03
CA LEU A 216 -14.17 -17.72 -4.53
C LEU A 216 -13.28 -18.68 -3.74
N ILE A 217 -13.84 -19.61 -2.97
CA ILE A 217 -13.06 -20.65 -2.26
C ILE A 217 -12.33 -21.57 -3.26
N ASP A 218 -12.93 -21.80 -4.43
CA ASP A 218 -12.31 -22.57 -5.50
C ASP A 218 -11.17 -21.82 -6.21
N ILE A 219 -11.02 -20.51 -5.99
CA ILE A 219 -9.91 -19.70 -6.52
C ILE A 219 -8.89 -19.42 -5.41
N VAL A 220 -9.33 -18.80 -4.31
CA VAL A 220 -8.51 -18.45 -3.15
C VAL A 220 -8.47 -19.62 -2.18
N LYS A 221 -7.37 -20.37 -2.23
CA LYS A 221 -7.20 -21.63 -1.47
C LYS A 221 -6.97 -21.41 0.01
N GLY A 222 -6.54 -20.21 0.37
CA GLY A 222 -6.38 -19.77 1.75
C GLY A 222 -5.22 -18.80 1.91
N PRO A 223 -4.77 -18.60 3.15
CA PRO A 223 -3.56 -17.83 3.42
C PRO A 223 -2.32 -18.42 2.73
N ASP A 224 -1.48 -17.54 2.22
CA ASP A 224 -0.14 -17.90 1.72
C ASP A 224 0.89 -17.09 2.51
N PHE A 225 1.49 -17.75 3.50
CA PHE A 225 2.38 -17.10 4.45
C PHE A 225 3.81 -16.99 3.89
N PRO A 226 4.50 -15.85 4.08
CA PRO A 226 5.87 -15.67 3.60
C PRO A 226 6.88 -16.65 4.20
N THR A 227 6.59 -17.21 5.37
CA THR A 227 7.45 -18.19 6.04
C THR A 227 7.13 -19.63 5.66
N GLY A 228 6.16 -19.85 4.76
CA GLY A 228 5.64 -21.16 4.41
C GLY A 228 4.88 -21.83 5.55
N GLY A 229 5.14 -23.11 5.74
CA GLY A 229 4.44 -23.99 6.65
C GLY A 229 3.23 -24.68 6.00
N ILE A 230 2.51 -25.47 6.80
CA ILE A 230 1.40 -26.29 6.35
C ILE A 230 0.14 -25.90 7.12
N ILE A 231 -0.88 -25.47 6.39
CA ILE A 231 -2.22 -25.23 6.96
C ILE A 231 -2.96 -26.55 7.07
N TYR A 232 -3.38 -26.91 8.28
CA TYR A 232 -4.14 -28.13 8.55
C TYR A 232 -5.64 -27.83 8.67
N GLY A 233 -6.40 -28.30 7.68
CA GLY A 233 -7.87 -28.21 7.62
C GLY A 233 -8.38 -26.96 6.89
N SER A 234 -9.48 -27.12 6.15
CA SER A 234 -10.07 -26.08 5.30
C SER A 234 -11.25 -25.33 5.93
N GLN A 235 -11.81 -25.84 7.04
CA GLN A 235 -12.98 -25.23 7.66
C GLN A 235 -12.73 -23.78 8.09
N GLY A 236 -11.56 -23.52 8.69
CA GLY A 236 -11.15 -22.17 9.08
C GLY A 236 -11.04 -21.21 7.91
N ILE A 237 -10.59 -21.72 6.75
CA ILE A 237 -10.46 -20.98 5.50
C ILE A 237 -11.83 -20.54 5.00
N ARG A 238 -12.74 -21.52 4.85
CA ARG A 238 -14.13 -21.27 4.46
C ARG A 238 -14.83 -20.26 5.37
N SER A 239 -14.60 -20.36 6.68
CA SER A 239 -15.19 -19.44 7.66
C SER A 239 -14.75 -17.99 7.44
N TYR A 240 -13.46 -17.70 7.23
CA TYR A 240 -13.05 -16.30 7.07
C TYR A 240 -13.38 -15.74 5.69
N ILE A 241 -13.40 -16.58 4.65
CA ILE A 241 -13.81 -16.14 3.31
C ILE A 241 -15.26 -15.67 3.33
N THR A 242 -16.16 -16.43 3.97
CA THR A 242 -17.61 -16.14 4.03
C THR A 242 -18.01 -15.12 5.09
N SER A 243 -17.34 -15.10 6.25
CA SER A 243 -17.76 -14.27 7.40
C SER A 243 -16.76 -13.18 7.81
N GLY A 244 -15.56 -13.17 7.23
CA GLY A 244 -14.46 -12.31 7.65
C GLY A 244 -13.79 -12.77 8.96
N ARG A 245 -14.18 -13.91 9.54
CA ARG A 245 -13.56 -14.47 10.76
C ARG A 245 -13.29 -15.96 10.61
N GLY A 246 -12.13 -16.41 11.07
CA GLY A 246 -11.75 -17.82 11.02
C GLY A 246 -10.55 -18.13 11.90
N LYS A 247 -10.21 -19.41 12.01
CA LYS A 247 -9.00 -19.85 12.69
C LYS A 247 -8.37 -20.97 11.88
N VAL A 248 -7.11 -20.83 11.53
CA VAL A 248 -6.36 -21.86 10.81
C VAL A 248 -5.22 -22.37 11.67
N ARG A 249 -4.99 -23.68 11.67
CA ARG A 249 -3.83 -24.28 12.33
C ARG A 249 -2.68 -24.31 11.34
N VAL A 250 -1.57 -23.70 11.71
CA VAL A 250 -0.35 -23.64 10.89
C VAL A 250 0.71 -24.48 11.57
N ARG A 251 1.30 -25.40 10.83
CA ARG A 251 2.30 -26.35 11.32
C ARG A 251 3.60 -26.16 10.54
N ALA A 252 4.73 -26.33 11.20
CA ALA A 252 6.03 -26.32 10.57
C ALA A 252 6.10 -27.43 9.50
N LYS A 253 6.83 -27.16 8.41
CA LYS A 253 7.16 -28.18 7.41
C LYS A 253 8.39 -28.93 7.90
N THR A 254 8.27 -30.25 7.95
CA THR A 254 9.30 -31.11 8.52
C THR A 254 9.44 -32.38 7.72
N HIS A 255 10.64 -32.95 7.72
CA HIS A 255 10.90 -34.30 7.22
C HIS A 255 11.90 -35.04 8.12
N PHE A 256 12.04 -36.35 7.90
CA PHE A 256 12.98 -37.19 8.62
C PHE A 256 14.18 -37.51 7.74
N GLU A 257 15.38 -37.51 8.33
CA GLU A 257 16.60 -37.98 7.69
C GLU A 257 17.25 -39.08 8.55
N GLU A 258 17.77 -40.11 7.91
CA GLU A 258 18.59 -41.14 8.57
C GLU A 258 20.06 -40.71 8.62
N MET A 259 20.72 -41.00 9.73
CA MET A 259 22.15 -40.74 9.93
C MET A 259 22.95 -42.03 9.70
N ASP A 260 24.22 -41.90 9.29
CA ASP A 260 25.16 -43.04 9.15
C ASP A 260 25.30 -43.87 10.44
N SER A 261 25.06 -43.23 11.59
CA SER A 261 25.04 -43.89 12.89
C SER A 261 23.77 -44.73 13.15
N GLY A 262 22.84 -44.84 12.20
CA GLY A 262 21.54 -45.51 12.36
C GLY A 262 20.56 -44.78 13.29
N LYS A 263 20.82 -43.50 13.61
CA LYS A 263 19.87 -42.60 14.30
C LYS A 263 19.02 -41.87 13.26
N THR A 264 17.84 -41.41 13.67
CA THR A 264 16.99 -40.53 12.87
C THR A 264 17.07 -39.10 13.41
N ARG A 265 16.95 -38.11 12.52
CA ARG A 265 16.81 -36.69 12.88
C ARG A 265 15.57 -36.10 12.23
N ILE A 266 14.91 -35.20 12.95
CA ILE A 266 13.82 -34.36 12.43
C ILE A 266 14.45 -33.09 11.89
N ILE A 267 14.10 -32.74 10.66
CA ILE A 267 14.47 -31.48 10.04
C ILE A 267 13.25 -30.59 9.99
N VAL A 268 13.41 -29.33 10.41
CA VAL A 268 12.41 -28.28 10.25
C VAL A 268 12.88 -27.35 9.13
N ASP A 269 12.14 -27.37 8.03
CA ASP A 269 12.44 -26.62 6.80
C ASP A 269 11.73 -25.25 6.79
N GLU A 270 10.55 -25.16 7.39
CA GLU A 270 9.72 -23.94 7.43
C GLU A 270 8.98 -23.88 8.78
N ILE A 271 8.78 -22.67 9.32
CA ILE A 271 8.07 -22.45 10.59
C ILE A 271 6.79 -21.63 10.39
N PRO A 272 5.81 -21.73 11.32
CA PRO A 272 4.59 -20.94 11.22
C PRO A 272 4.84 -19.43 11.21
N TYR A 273 3.95 -18.69 10.54
CA TYR A 273 4.04 -17.23 10.43
C TYR A 273 4.06 -16.53 11.79
N GLN A 274 4.89 -15.47 11.90
CA GLN A 274 5.13 -14.69 13.12
C GLN A 274 5.75 -15.47 14.30
N VAL A 275 6.34 -16.65 14.05
CA VAL A 275 7.16 -17.36 15.03
C VAL A 275 8.63 -16.97 14.85
N ASN A 276 9.28 -16.56 15.94
CA ASN A 276 10.73 -16.32 15.93
C ASN A 276 11.48 -17.64 16.16
N LYS A 277 12.52 -17.87 15.37
CA LYS A 277 13.27 -19.14 15.37
C LYS A 277 14.06 -19.38 16.66
N THR A 278 14.75 -18.37 17.18
CA THR A 278 15.57 -18.51 18.41
C THR A 278 14.72 -18.83 19.64
N PRO A 279 13.64 -18.10 19.96
CA PRO A 279 12.78 -18.44 21.09
C PRO A 279 12.11 -19.82 20.95
N LEU A 280 11.79 -20.23 19.72
CA LEU A 280 11.28 -21.58 19.45
C LEU A 280 12.31 -22.65 19.84
N ILE A 281 13.56 -22.48 19.40
CA ILE A 281 14.67 -23.38 19.72
C ILE A 281 14.93 -23.42 21.23
N GLU A 282 15.00 -22.27 21.89
CA GLU A 282 15.16 -22.18 23.34
C GLU A 282 14.04 -22.88 24.10
N GLY A 283 12.80 -22.75 23.61
CA GLY A 283 11.64 -23.46 24.14
C GLY A 283 11.77 -24.98 24.03
N ILE A 284 12.24 -25.50 22.89
CA ILE A 284 12.50 -26.94 22.73
C ILE A 284 13.57 -27.41 23.72
N VAL A 285 14.67 -26.67 23.85
CA VAL A 285 15.76 -27.00 24.79
C VAL A 285 15.26 -27.03 26.24
N SER A 286 14.39 -26.09 26.62
CA SER A 286 13.76 -26.07 27.95
C SER A 286 12.89 -27.33 28.19
N LEU A 287 12.06 -27.73 27.22
CA LEU A 287 11.23 -28.93 27.33
C LEU A 287 12.05 -30.22 27.47
N VAL A 288 13.20 -30.30 26.80
CA VAL A 288 14.15 -31.42 26.92
C VAL A 288 14.80 -31.43 28.31
N LYS A 289 15.28 -30.29 28.80
CA LYS A 289 15.89 -30.16 30.14
C LYS A 289 14.90 -30.51 31.27
N GLU A 290 13.63 -30.14 31.10
CA GLU A 290 12.54 -30.45 32.04
C GLU A 290 12.02 -31.89 31.91
N LYS A 291 12.56 -32.70 30.98
CA LYS A 291 12.10 -34.06 30.66
C LYS A 291 10.63 -34.14 30.29
N LYS A 292 10.05 -33.06 29.74
CA LYS A 292 8.70 -33.07 29.16
C LYS A 292 8.70 -33.74 27.78
N ILE A 293 9.79 -33.59 27.04
CA ILE A 293 10.07 -34.34 25.81
C ILE A 293 11.38 -35.10 26.05
N ASP A 294 11.29 -36.43 26.13
CA ASP A 294 12.45 -37.31 26.24
C ASP A 294 12.73 -37.98 24.89
N GLY A 295 14.00 -38.08 24.50
CA GLY A 295 14.41 -38.69 23.23
C GLY A 295 15.21 -37.81 22.29
N ILE A 296 15.32 -36.50 22.56
CA ILE A 296 16.15 -35.57 21.78
C ILE A 296 17.57 -35.61 22.33
N THR A 297 18.54 -35.98 21.51
CA THR A 297 19.95 -36.03 21.92
C THR A 297 20.71 -34.74 21.61
N GLU A 298 20.32 -34.06 20.53
CA GLU A 298 20.99 -32.83 20.10
C GLU A 298 20.01 -31.95 19.31
N LEU A 299 20.23 -30.64 19.37
CA LEU A 299 19.49 -29.67 18.58
C LEU A 299 20.46 -28.63 18.03
N ARG A 300 20.40 -28.40 16.72
CA ARG A 300 21.28 -27.47 15.99
C ARG A 300 20.47 -26.61 15.02
N ASP A 301 20.91 -25.38 14.86
CA ASP A 301 20.46 -24.52 13.76
C ASP A 301 21.51 -24.54 12.66
N GLU A 302 21.19 -25.19 11.56
CA GLU A 302 22.01 -25.30 10.35
C GLU A 302 21.44 -24.39 9.24
N SER A 303 20.60 -23.40 9.59
CA SER A 303 20.04 -22.45 8.61
C SER A 303 21.14 -21.58 7.99
N ASP A 304 21.01 -21.32 6.70
CA ASP A 304 21.94 -20.48 5.95
C ASP A 304 21.20 -19.58 4.94
N ARG A 305 21.89 -19.14 3.89
CA ARG A 305 21.30 -18.29 2.84
C ARG A 305 20.41 -19.07 1.86
N GLU A 306 20.56 -20.40 1.80
CA GLU A 306 19.79 -21.27 0.90
C GLU A 306 18.48 -21.72 1.52
N GLY A 307 18.38 -21.73 2.86
CA GLY A 307 17.11 -21.96 3.53
C GLY A 307 17.21 -22.14 5.05
N MET A 308 16.04 -22.33 5.66
CA MET A 308 15.95 -22.67 7.07
C MET A 308 16.18 -24.17 7.26
N ARG A 309 16.99 -24.52 8.26
CA ARG A 309 17.27 -25.91 8.62
C ARG A 309 17.52 -26.04 10.10
N VAL A 310 16.48 -26.36 10.88
CA VAL A 310 16.64 -26.72 12.30
C VAL A 310 16.69 -28.23 12.43
N VAL A 311 17.79 -28.74 12.98
CA VAL A 311 18.06 -30.17 13.13
C VAL A 311 17.79 -30.61 14.56
N ILE A 312 16.96 -31.62 14.72
CA ILE A 312 16.64 -32.23 16.01
C ILE A 312 17.01 -33.71 15.94
N GLU A 313 18.14 -34.08 16.54
CA GLU A 313 18.61 -35.46 16.57
C GLU A 313 17.91 -36.27 17.64
N LEU A 314 17.53 -37.50 17.30
CA LEU A 314 16.81 -38.39 18.17
C LEU A 314 17.68 -39.56 18.66
N ARG A 315 17.31 -40.10 19.82
CA ARG A 315 17.86 -41.35 20.37
C ARG A 315 17.35 -42.54 19.53
N ARG A 316 18.08 -43.67 19.53
CA ARG A 316 17.74 -44.83 18.67
C ARG A 316 16.49 -45.59 19.11
N ASP A 317 16.12 -45.50 20.38
CA ASP A 317 15.02 -46.23 21.01
C ASP A 317 13.67 -45.50 20.92
N VAL A 318 13.63 -44.28 20.39
CA VAL A 318 12.39 -43.50 20.29
C VAL A 318 11.76 -43.60 18.92
N VAL A 319 10.44 -43.46 18.88
CA VAL A 319 9.65 -43.40 17.63
C VAL A 319 9.63 -41.95 17.15
N PRO A 320 10.22 -41.61 15.99
CA PRO A 320 10.36 -40.22 15.53
C PRO A 320 9.04 -39.46 15.43
N GLU A 321 7.98 -40.11 14.97
CA GLU A 321 6.65 -39.52 14.83
C GLU A 321 6.03 -39.15 16.18
N VAL A 322 6.35 -39.88 17.25
CA VAL A 322 5.88 -39.55 18.60
C VAL A 322 6.54 -38.27 19.09
N ILE A 323 7.86 -38.14 18.90
CA ILE A 323 8.61 -36.93 19.27
C ILE A 323 8.11 -35.73 18.47
N LEU A 324 7.92 -35.88 17.16
CA LEU A 324 7.40 -34.82 16.30
C LEU A 324 6.02 -34.35 16.75
N ASN A 325 5.11 -35.26 17.09
CA ASN A 325 3.79 -34.92 17.62
C ASN A 325 3.85 -34.20 18.97
N GLN A 326 4.75 -34.61 19.86
CA GLN A 326 4.99 -33.90 21.12
C GLN A 326 5.51 -32.48 20.88
N LEU A 327 6.46 -32.31 19.95
CA LEU A 327 6.95 -30.98 19.56
C LEU A 327 5.81 -30.10 19.04
N PHE A 328 4.92 -30.61 18.18
CA PHE A 328 3.74 -29.86 17.73
C PHE A 328 2.74 -29.53 18.85
N ALA A 329 2.65 -30.36 19.88
CA ALA A 329 1.73 -30.15 21.00
C ALA A 329 2.27 -29.14 22.04
N HIS A 330 3.59 -29.07 22.20
CA HIS A 330 4.23 -28.34 23.29
C HIS A 330 5.06 -27.12 22.85
N THR A 331 5.22 -26.89 21.55
CA THR A 331 6.05 -25.81 21.01
C THR A 331 5.31 -25.01 19.94
N MET A 332 5.92 -23.91 19.51
CA MET A 332 5.42 -23.08 18.41
C MET A 332 5.71 -23.68 17.01
N LEU A 333 6.21 -24.92 16.90
CA LEU A 333 6.20 -25.66 15.62
C LEU A 333 4.77 -25.89 15.11
N GLN A 334 3.76 -25.70 15.95
CA GLN A 334 2.39 -25.59 15.51
C GLN A 334 1.69 -24.45 16.25
N THR A 335 1.03 -23.57 15.51
CA THR A 335 0.30 -22.44 16.07
C THR A 335 -1.11 -22.37 15.48
N THR A 336 -1.94 -21.52 16.05
CA THR A 336 -3.25 -21.17 15.48
C THR A 336 -3.23 -19.71 15.09
N PHE A 337 -3.47 -19.42 13.82
CA PHE A 337 -3.64 -18.06 13.33
C PHE A 337 -5.13 -17.70 13.36
N GLY A 338 -5.49 -16.74 14.22
CA GLY A 338 -6.86 -16.24 14.33
C GLY A 338 -7.09 -15.11 13.34
N ILE A 339 -7.98 -15.31 12.38
CA ILE A 339 -8.26 -14.38 11.28
C ILE A 339 -9.42 -13.47 11.66
N ILE A 340 -9.20 -12.16 11.53
CA ILE A 340 -10.25 -11.14 11.62
C ILE A 340 -10.00 -10.14 10.49
N MET A 341 -10.84 -10.20 9.46
CA MET A 341 -10.81 -9.33 8.30
C MET A 341 -11.41 -7.96 8.60
N LEU A 342 -10.76 -7.18 9.47
CA LEU A 342 -11.24 -5.85 9.88
C LEU A 342 -10.40 -4.75 9.22
N ALA A 343 -11.04 -3.83 8.50
CA ALA A 343 -10.39 -2.67 7.90
C ALA A 343 -11.29 -1.44 7.99
N LEU A 344 -10.74 -0.26 7.67
CA LEU A 344 -11.50 0.98 7.58
C LEU A 344 -12.16 1.09 6.21
N VAL A 345 -13.49 1.25 6.21
CA VAL A 345 -14.28 1.67 5.05
C VAL A 345 -14.90 3.01 5.39
N ASN A 346 -14.56 4.06 4.64
CA ASN A 346 -15.02 5.43 4.91
C ASN A 346 -14.78 5.86 6.38
N ASN A 347 -13.57 5.59 6.89
CA ASN A 347 -13.15 5.84 8.29
C ASN A 347 -13.96 5.09 9.37
N GLN A 348 -14.73 4.06 8.99
CA GLN A 348 -15.43 3.19 9.94
C GLN A 348 -14.83 1.78 9.95
N PRO A 349 -14.61 1.18 11.12
CA PRO A 349 -14.12 -0.19 11.21
C PRO A 349 -15.21 -1.18 10.79
N VAL A 350 -14.95 -1.95 9.73
CA VAL A 350 -15.89 -2.92 9.15
C VAL A 350 -15.23 -4.27 8.99
N VAL A 351 -15.95 -5.34 9.35
CA VAL A 351 -15.52 -6.71 9.03
C VAL A 351 -15.87 -6.99 7.56
N LEU A 352 -14.86 -7.32 6.77
CA LEU A 352 -14.93 -7.53 5.33
C LEU A 352 -14.64 -9.01 5.02
N PRO A 353 -15.66 -9.85 4.80
CA PRO A 353 -15.48 -11.12 4.11
C PRO A 353 -14.74 -10.93 2.77
N MET A 354 -14.15 -12.01 2.24
CA MET A 354 -13.24 -11.93 1.09
C MET A 354 -13.87 -11.19 -0.10
N LYS A 355 -15.09 -11.55 -0.50
CA LYS A 355 -15.82 -10.89 -1.59
C LYS A 355 -15.94 -9.38 -1.36
N LYS A 356 -16.36 -8.96 -0.16
CA LYS A 356 -16.51 -7.54 0.17
C LYS A 356 -15.18 -6.80 0.15
N ALA A 357 -14.10 -7.42 0.60
CA ALA A 357 -12.77 -6.81 0.53
C ALA A 357 -12.32 -6.59 -0.92
N MET A 358 -12.56 -7.57 -1.81
CA MET A 358 -12.30 -7.44 -3.25
C MET A 358 -13.18 -6.37 -3.90
N GLU A 359 -14.47 -6.29 -3.54
CA GLU A 359 -15.38 -5.24 -4.01
C GLU A 359 -14.92 -3.83 -3.59
N GLN A 360 -14.40 -3.66 -2.36
CA GLN A 360 -13.83 -2.38 -1.93
C GLN A 360 -12.63 -1.97 -2.79
N TYR A 361 -11.75 -2.92 -3.12
CA TYR A 361 -10.63 -2.68 -4.03
C TYR A 361 -11.12 -2.32 -5.44
N ILE A 362 -12.07 -3.07 -6.01
CA ILE A 362 -12.64 -2.80 -7.34
C ILE A 362 -13.26 -1.40 -7.39
N SER A 363 -14.08 -1.03 -6.39
CA SER A 363 -14.72 0.28 -6.30
C SER A 363 -13.68 1.41 -6.25
N HIS A 364 -12.62 1.23 -5.47
CA HIS A 364 -11.55 2.22 -5.39
C HIS A 364 -10.80 2.37 -6.72
N ARG A 365 -10.43 1.26 -7.37
CA ARG A 365 -9.77 1.29 -8.68
C ARG A 365 -10.64 1.92 -9.75
N PHE A 366 -11.93 1.64 -9.72
CA PHE A 366 -12.91 2.24 -10.63
C PHE A 366 -12.91 3.76 -10.52
N ASP A 367 -13.00 4.29 -9.29
CA ASP A 367 -12.93 5.74 -9.04
C ASP A 367 -11.60 6.36 -9.47
N VAL A 368 -10.48 5.69 -9.14
CA VAL A 368 -9.13 6.13 -9.52
C VAL A 368 -8.98 6.23 -11.04
N ILE A 369 -9.41 5.21 -11.78
CA ILE A 369 -9.30 5.20 -13.25
C ILE A 369 -10.21 6.25 -13.87
N ARG A 370 -11.44 6.45 -13.35
CA ARG A 370 -12.31 7.54 -13.83
C ARG A 370 -11.70 8.91 -13.59
N LYS A 371 -11.19 9.19 -12.39
CA LYS A 371 -10.54 10.47 -12.07
C LYS A 371 -9.29 10.71 -12.92
N ARG A 372 -8.44 9.69 -13.08
CA ARG A 372 -7.28 9.73 -13.97
C ARG A 372 -7.70 10.07 -15.40
N SER A 373 -8.73 9.39 -15.91
CA SER A 373 -9.19 9.57 -17.28
C SER A 373 -9.78 10.97 -17.49
N ALA A 374 -10.53 11.49 -16.51
CA ALA A 374 -11.04 12.86 -16.53
C ALA A 374 -9.91 13.92 -16.49
N PHE A 375 -8.90 13.71 -15.65
CA PHE A 375 -7.72 14.59 -15.59
C PHE A 375 -6.94 14.60 -16.90
N LEU A 376 -6.69 13.42 -17.48
CA LEU A 376 -6.03 13.29 -18.78
C LEU A 376 -6.88 13.89 -19.90
N LEU A 377 -8.20 13.74 -19.84
CA LEU A 377 -9.13 14.30 -20.83
C LEU A 377 -9.09 15.83 -20.79
N GLN A 378 -9.10 16.43 -19.61
CA GLN A 378 -8.99 17.88 -19.48
C GLN A 378 -7.67 18.38 -20.06
N LYS A 379 -6.53 17.74 -19.71
CA LYS A 379 -5.23 18.09 -20.28
C LYS A 379 -5.18 17.93 -21.80
N ALA A 380 -5.80 16.88 -22.34
CA ALA A 380 -5.86 16.63 -23.77
C ALA A 380 -6.74 17.69 -24.47
N LYS A 381 -7.88 18.07 -23.89
CA LYS A 381 -8.74 19.14 -24.40
C LYS A 381 -8.04 20.49 -24.37
N ASP A 382 -7.36 20.83 -23.28
CA ASP A 382 -6.56 22.06 -23.17
C ASP A 382 -5.47 22.09 -24.25
N ARG A 383 -4.79 20.95 -24.48
CA ARG A 383 -3.77 20.84 -25.53
C ARG A 383 -4.37 20.95 -26.93
N ALA A 384 -5.48 20.28 -27.20
CA ALA A 384 -6.19 20.36 -28.48
C ALA A 384 -6.62 21.81 -28.78
N HIS A 385 -7.17 22.50 -27.79
CA HIS A 385 -7.56 23.91 -27.89
C HIS A 385 -6.38 24.79 -28.35
N ILE A 386 -5.19 24.62 -27.75
CA ILE A 386 -4.00 25.35 -28.17
C ILE A 386 -3.57 24.97 -29.61
N LEU A 387 -3.59 23.69 -29.95
CA LEU A 387 -3.20 23.21 -31.28
C LEU A 387 -4.14 23.74 -32.37
N GLU A 388 -5.45 23.80 -32.11
CA GLU A 388 -6.44 24.38 -33.03
C GLU A 388 -6.14 25.86 -33.30
N GLY A 389 -5.82 26.64 -32.26
CA GLY A 389 -5.41 28.04 -32.43
C GLY A 389 -4.11 28.19 -33.23
N LEU A 390 -3.12 27.33 -32.99
CA LEU A 390 -1.88 27.33 -33.77
C LEU A 390 -2.13 26.97 -35.24
N LEU A 391 -3.00 26.00 -35.53
CA LEU A 391 -3.35 25.62 -36.90
C LEU A 391 -4.06 26.76 -37.64
N ILE A 392 -5.02 27.43 -37.01
CA ILE A 392 -5.68 28.63 -37.56
C ILE A 392 -4.64 29.70 -37.87
N ALA A 393 -3.69 29.93 -36.96
CA ALA A 393 -2.65 30.93 -37.16
C ALA A 393 -1.68 30.58 -38.28
N LEU A 394 -1.32 29.29 -38.42
CA LEU A 394 -0.43 28.80 -39.48
C LEU A 394 -1.10 28.84 -40.86
N ASP A 395 -2.40 28.54 -40.93
CA ASP A 395 -3.16 28.64 -42.18
C ASP A 395 -3.37 30.11 -42.61
N ASN A 396 -3.25 31.08 -41.69
CA ASN A 396 -3.40 32.52 -41.93
C ASN A 396 -2.15 33.35 -41.59
N LEU A 397 -0.96 32.75 -41.78
CA LEU A 397 0.31 33.25 -41.23
C LEU A 397 0.62 34.72 -41.55
N ASP A 398 0.44 35.13 -42.79
CA ASP A 398 0.78 36.50 -43.24
C ASP A 398 -0.09 37.56 -42.55
N ASP A 399 -1.37 37.28 -42.35
CA ASP A 399 -2.30 38.19 -41.70
C ASP A 399 -2.07 38.23 -40.18
N VAL A 400 -1.77 37.08 -39.57
CA VAL A 400 -1.34 36.99 -38.16
C VAL A 400 -0.08 37.84 -37.92
N ILE A 401 0.95 37.68 -38.75
CA ILE A 401 2.19 38.48 -38.65
C ILE A 401 1.88 39.97 -38.83
N ARG A 402 0.97 40.32 -39.75
CA ARG A 402 0.58 41.72 -39.98
C ARG A 402 -0.11 42.34 -38.77
N VAL A 403 -1.01 41.61 -38.12
CA VAL A 403 -1.68 42.05 -36.88
C VAL A 403 -0.63 42.29 -35.81
N ILE A 404 0.24 41.30 -35.55
CA ILE A 404 1.28 41.39 -34.52
C ILE A 404 2.24 42.56 -34.77
N ARG A 405 2.67 42.78 -36.01
CA ARG A 405 3.60 43.88 -36.38
C ARG A 405 2.96 45.28 -36.28
N LYS A 406 1.64 45.40 -36.40
CA LYS A 406 0.93 46.68 -36.31
C LYS A 406 0.62 47.08 -34.86
N SER A 407 0.50 46.10 -33.97
CA SER A 407 0.26 46.33 -32.54
C SER A 407 1.48 46.93 -31.84
N LYS A 408 1.25 47.84 -30.89
CA LYS A 408 2.28 48.54 -30.12
C LYS A 408 2.68 47.80 -28.84
N SER A 409 1.86 46.85 -28.38
CA SER A 409 2.12 46.01 -27.21
C SER A 409 1.65 44.57 -27.43
N ALA A 410 2.13 43.65 -26.58
CA ALA A 410 1.68 42.27 -26.59
C ALA A 410 0.18 42.13 -26.26
N GLU A 411 -0.36 43.01 -25.42
CA GLU A 411 -1.79 43.05 -25.08
C GLU A 411 -2.63 43.48 -26.29
N GLU A 412 -2.19 44.51 -27.03
CA GLU A 412 -2.85 44.95 -28.25
C GLU A 412 -2.77 43.87 -29.34
N ALA A 413 -1.64 43.17 -29.46
CA ALA A 413 -1.48 42.04 -30.38
C ALA A 413 -2.41 40.88 -30.01
N SER A 414 -2.48 40.53 -28.72
CA SER A 414 -3.39 39.49 -28.22
C SER A 414 -4.84 39.83 -28.53
N GLY A 415 -5.30 41.05 -28.20
CA GLY A 415 -6.66 41.50 -28.51
C GLY A 415 -6.95 41.52 -30.02
N GLY A 416 -5.97 41.87 -30.85
CA GLY A 416 -6.09 41.82 -32.31
C GLY A 416 -6.26 40.39 -32.84
N LEU A 417 -5.50 39.43 -32.30
CA LEU A 417 -5.59 38.02 -32.68
C LEU A 417 -6.92 37.39 -32.25
N GLN A 418 -7.37 37.68 -31.03
CA GLN A 418 -8.64 37.19 -30.50
C GLN A 418 -9.82 37.66 -31.35
N ASN A 419 -9.90 38.96 -31.64
CA ASN A 419 -11.00 39.52 -32.41
C ASN A 419 -10.94 39.17 -33.91
N GLY A 420 -9.74 39.12 -34.49
CA GLY A 420 -9.55 38.90 -35.93
C GLY A 420 -9.74 37.45 -36.36
N PHE A 421 -9.41 36.49 -35.49
CA PHE A 421 -9.38 35.06 -35.81
C PHE A 421 -10.28 34.21 -34.89
N LEU A 422 -11.12 34.84 -34.06
CA LEU A 422 -12.01 34.18 -33.08
C LEU A 422 -11.26 33.23 -32.13
N LEU A 423 -10.09 33.67 -31.68
CA LEU A 423 -9.21 32.90 -30.81
C LEU A 423 -9.46 33.25 -29.33
N SER A 424 -9.24 32.30 -28.43
CA SER A 424 -9.21 32.58 -26.99
C SER A 424 -7.94 33.34 -26.60
N GLU A 425 -7.95 33.93 -25.41
CA GLU A 425 -6.75 34.56 -24.84
C GLU A 425 -5.56 33.59 -24.75
N GLU A 426 -5.80 32.34 -24.34
CA GLU A 426 -4.76 31.32 -24.24
C GLU A 426 -4.17 30.94 -25.60
N GLN A 427 -5.01 30.79 -26.63
CA GLN A 427 -4.56 30.54 -28.01
C GLN A 427 -3.75 31.72 -28.55
N ALA A 428 -4.23 32.95 -28.37
CA ALA A 428 -3.51 34.16 -28.77
C ALA A 428 -2.14 34.27 -28.08
N LYS A 429 -2.09 33.98 -26.78
CA LYS A 429 -0.84 33.93 -26.01
C LYS A 429 0.10 32.84 -26.51
N ALA A 430 -0.41 31.66 -26.86
CA ALA A 430 0.39 30.58 -27.43
C ALA A 430 0.99 30.97 -28.80
N ILE A 431 0.23 31.65 -29.65
CA ILE A 431 0.69 32.16 -30.95
C ILE A 431 1.76 33.24 -30.76
N LEU A 432 1.58 34.19 -29.84
CA LEU A 432 2.58 35.22 -29.55
C LEU A 432 3.89 34.64 -29.01
N ASN A 433 3.83 33.51 -28.29
CA ASN A 433 5.00 32.80 -27.78
C ASN A 433 5.61 31.81 -28.79
N MET A 434 5.02 31.69 -29.99
CA MET A 434 5.53 30.80 -31.02
C MET A 434 6.89 31.27 -31.53
N ARG A 435 7.87 30.36 -31.57
CA ARG A 435 9.20 30.65 -32.11
C ARG A 435 9.18 30.52 -33.64
N LEU A 436 9.91 31.40 -34.35
CA LEU A 436 9.98 31.40 -35.82
C LEU A 436 10.33 30.04 -36.45
N GLN A 437 11.12 29.20 -35.76
CA GLN A 437 11.43 27.84 -36.22
C GLN A 437 10.19 26.95 -36.43
N LYS A 438 9.10 27.21 -35.70
CA LYS A 438 7.83 26.47 -35.81
C LYS A 438 7.07 26.74 -37.12
N LEU A 439 7.53 27.72 -37.92
CA LEU A 439 6.96 28.04 -39.23
C LEU A 439 7.56 27.19 -40.37
N THR A 440 8.53 26.31 -40.08
CA THR A 440 9.06 25.40 -41.09
C THR A 440 8.04 24.30 -41.43
N GLY A 441 8.01 23.84 -42.68
CA GLY A 441 7.00 22.87 -43.14
C GLY A 441 6.92 21.59 -42.29
N MET A 442 8.08 21.05 -41.88
CA MET A 442 8.15 19.87 -41.01
C MET A 442 7.50 20.10 -39.64
N GLU A 443 7.67 21.29 -39.05
CA GLU A 443 7.08 21.62 -37.75
C GLU A 443 5.56 21.81 -37.85
N ILE A 444 5.07 22.35 -38.97
CA ILE A 444 3.63 22.48 -39.24
C ILE A 444 2.98 21.10 -39.36
N ASP A 445 3.59 20.19 -40.12
CA ASP A 445 3.09 18.81 -40.24
C ASP A 445 3.15 18.06 -38.88
N GLY A 446 4.18 18.36 -38.07
CA GLY A 446 4.28 17.88 -36.70
C GLY A 446 3.10 18.33 -35.82
N ILE A 447 2.72 19.62 -35.89
CA ILE A 447 1.56 20.17 -35.15
C ILE A 447 0.25 19.52 -35.62
N ARG A 448 0.08 19.31 -36.93
CA ARG A 448 -1.10 18.63 -37.49
C ARG A 448 -1.20 17.18 -36.99
N THR A 449 -0.08 16.47 -36.98
CA THR A 449 0.00 15.08 -36.49
C THR A 449 -0.32 15.02 -35.00
N GLU A 450 0.30 15.89 -34.20
CA GLU A 450 0.04 15.99 -32.76
C GLU A 450 -1.46 16.25 -32.48
N HIS A 451 -2.08 17.16 -33.23
CA HIS A 451 -3.50 17.45 -33.10
C HIS A 451 -4.40 16.24 -33.39
N LEU A 452 -4.09 15.45 -34.42
CA LEU A 452 -4.83 14.22 -34.73
C LEU A 452 -4.68 13.16 -33.64
N ASP A 453 -3.48 13.00 -33.09
CA ASP A 453 -3.24 12.02 -32.03
C ASP A 453 -3.89 12.44 -30.69
N VAL A 454 -3.88 13.74 -30.38
CA VAL A 454 -4.62 14.28 -29.24
C VAL A 454 -6.13 14.07 -29.41
N LYS A 455 -6.68 14.26 -30.61
CA LYS A 455 -8.11 13.99 -30.88
C LYS A 455 -8.49 12.52 -30.64
N LYS A 456 -7.67 11.58 -31.13
CA LYS A 456 -7.87 10.14 -30.83
C LYS A 456 -7.80 9.86 -29.33
N THR A 457 -6.89 10.52 -28.63
CA THR A 457 -6.74 10.38 -27.17
C THR A 457 -7.98 10.90 -26.44
N ILE A 458 -8.54 12.03 -26.88
CA ILE A 458 -9.80 12.58 -26.34
C ILE A 458 -10.93 11.59 -26.55
N GLU A 459 -11.10 11.07 -27.78
CA GLU A 459 -12.15 10.10 -28.11
C GLU A 459 -12.05 8.83 -27.24
N ASP A 460 -10.86 8.27 -27.04
CA ASP A 460 -10.66 7.10 -26.19
C ASP A 460 -10.95 7.39 -24.71
N LEU A 461 -10.52 8.55 -24.20
CA LEU A 461 -10.79 8.95 -22.81
C LEU A 461 -12.27 9.26 -22.56
N GLU A 462 -12.98 9.82 -23.53
CA GLU A 462 -14.44 10.00 -23.48
C GLU A 462 -15.14 8.64 -23.47
N ASP A 463 -14.73 7.69 -24.33
CA ASP A 463 -15.25 6.32 -24.33
C ASP A 463 -15.04 5.61 -22.97
N ILE A 464 -13.89 5.79 -22.33
CA ILE A 464 -13.61 5.26 -20.99
C ILE A 464 -14.55 5.85 -19.94
N LEU A 465 -14.85 7.15 -19.99
CA LEU A 465 -15.68 7.84 -19.00
C LEU A 465 -17.18 7.58 -19.19
N GLU A 466 -17.61 7.30 -20.42
CA GLU A 466 -18.99 6.99 -20.79
C GLU A 466 -19.36 5.52 -20.55
N ARG A 467 -18.39 4.59 -20.62
CA ARG A 467 -18.65 3.15 -20.52
C ARG A 467 -17.94 2.53 -19.32
N ASP A 468 -18.70 2.22 -18.27
CA ASP A 468 -18.17 1.56 -17.08
C ASP A 468 -17.43 0.25 -17.38
N GLN A 469 -17.85 -0.50 -18.41
CA GLN A 469 -17.15 -1.71 -18.87
C GLN A 469 -15.70 -1.43 -19.29
N ARG A 470 -15.41 -0.30 -19.94
CA ARG A 470 -14.04 0.09 -20.31
C ARG A 470 -13.18 0.27 -19.07
N VAL A 471 -13.73 0.84 -18.00
CA VAL A 471 -13.03 1.00 -16.72
C VAL A 471 -12.73 -0.37 -16.11
N TYR A 472 -13.71 -1.28 -16.07
CA TYR A 472 -13.52 -2.65 -15.59
C TYR A 472 -12.48 -3.42 -16.40
N ASP A 473 -12.45 -3.26 -17.72
CA ASP A 473 -11.46 -3.90 -18.59
C ASP A 473 -10.04 -3.38 -18.30
N ILE A 474 -9.89 -2.08 -18.01
CA ILE A 474 -8.62 -1.51 -17.55
C ILE A 474 -8.21 -2.10 -16.20
N ILE A 475 -9.14 -2.26 -15.24
CA ILE A 475 -8.84 -2.89 -13.94
C ILE A 475 -8.36 -4.33 -14.15
N LYS A 476 -9.01 -5.11 -15.02
CA LYS A 476 -8.57 -6.47 -15.35
C LYS A 476 -7.20 -6.49 -16.00
N ALA A 477 -6.94 -5.60 -16.95
CA ALA A 477 -5.63 -5.50 -17.61
C ALA A 477 -4.53 -5.14 -16.60
N ASP A 478 -4.79 -4.18 -15.70
CA ASP A 478 -3.90 -3.82 -14.60
C ASP A 478 -3.61 -5.04 -13.71
N LEU A 479 -4.63 -5.80 -13.30
CA LEU A 479 -4.47 -6.99 -12.46
C LEU A 479 -3.70 -8.11 -13.14
N LEU A 480 -3.93 -8.36 -14.44
CA LEU A 480 -3.20 -9.35 -15.22
C LEU A 480 -1.73 -8.97 -15.38
N GLU A 481 -1.43 -7.68 -15.51
CA GLU A 481 -0.05 -7.17 -15.52
C GLU A 481 0.62 -7.38 -14.16
N ILE A 482 -0.05 -7.02 -13.05
CA ILE A 482 0.45 -7.22 -11.69
C ILE A 482 0.67 -8.71 -11.41
N ARG A 483 -0.28 -9.56 -11.80
CA ARG A 483 -0.17 -11.02 -11.73
C ARG A 483 1.05 -11.52 -12.50
N SER A 484 1.26 -11.07 -13.74
CA SER A 484 2.42 -11.49 -14.53
C SER A 484 3.75 -11.01 -13.96
N LYS A 485 3.78 -9.85 -13.30
CA LYS A 485 5.01 -9.27 -12.72
C LYS A 485 5.39 -9.86 -11.37
N TYR A 486 4.40 -10.20 -10.55
CA TYR A 486 4.59 -10.51 -9.13
C TYR A 486 3.95 -11.82 -8.67
N GLY A 487 3.17 -12.48 -9.52
CA GLY A 487 2.63 -13.82 -9.28
C GLY A 487 3.76 -14.83 -9.12
N ASP A 488 3.52 -15.80 -8.24
CA ASP A 488 4.47 -16.82 -7.84
C ASP A 488 3.78 -18.11 -7.37
#